data_AF-A0A2N3BGC2-F1
#
_entry.id   AF-A0A2N3BGC2-F1
#
_cell.length_a   1.000
_cell.length_b   1.000
_cell.length_c   1.000
_cell.angle_alpha   90.00
_cell.angle_beta   90.00
_cell.angle_gamma   90.00
#
_symmetry.space_group_name_H-M   'P 1'
#
loop_
_entity.id
_entity.type
_entity.pdbx_description
1 polymer ?
#
loop_
_entity_poly.entity_id
_entity_poly.type
_entity_poly.pdbx_seq_one_letter_code
_entity_poly.pdbx_strand_id
1 'polypeptide(L)'
;MGNTINPEYAEFALARLLRPAGDWRRLVRDMAERWPDADPLDHVLALIEAAAAIEQAHAARNHGHEGVVNGYRLAALLSLDLQVMARLGMRCLAASEVIACWQSDGNFLRP
;
A
#
# COMPACT_ATOMS: atom_id res chain seq x y z
N MET A 1 13.15 -17.07 10.91
CA MET A 1 11.69 -16.98 10.84
C MET A 1 11.38 -15.96 9.76
N GLY A 2 10.87 -16.40 8.61
CA GLY A 2 10.43 -15.47 7.57
C GLY A 2 9.28 -14.66 8.12
N ASN A 3 9.38 -13.34 8.07
CA ASN A 3 8.29 -12.45 8.43
C ASN A 3 7.21 -12.63 7.37
N THR A 4 6.31 -13.59 7.57
CA THR A 4 5.16 -13.78 6.69
C THR A 4 4.22 -12.63 6.98
N ILE A 5 4.03 -11.76 5.99
CA ILE A 5 3.11 -10.62 6.04
C ILE A 5 1.74 -11.16 6.47
N ASN A 6 1.01 -10.42 7.31
CA ASN A 6 -0.35 -10.82 7.68
C ASN A 6 -1.20 -10.95 6.40
N PRO A 7 -1.74 -12.14 6.08
CA PRO A 7 -2.49 -12.37 4.85
C PRO A 7 -3.72 -11.46 4.73
N GLU A 8 -4.26 -10.99 5.87
CA GLU A 8 -5.39 -10.07 5.91
C GLU A 8 -5.09 -8.76 5.16
N TYR A 9 -3.84 -8.29 5.17
CA TYR A 9 -3.45 -7.05 4.50
C TYR A 9 -3.53 -7.19 2.98
N ALA A 10 -2.96 -8.29 2.46
CA ALA A 10 -2.95 -8.58 1.03
C ALA A 10 -4.36 -8.88 0.51
N GLU A 11 -5.17 -9.64 1.27
CA GLU A 11 -6.56 -9.91 0.92
C GLU A 11 -7.41 -8.64 0.87
N PHE A 12 -7.25 -7.74 1.84
CA PHE A 12 -7.94 -6.46 1.85
C PHE A 12 -7.52 -5.57 0.67
N ALA A 13 -6.22 -5.46 0.40
CA ALA A 13 -5.71 -4.71 -0.73
C ALA A 13 -6.23 -5.28 -2.06
N LEU A 14 -6.20 -6.61 -2.23
CA LEU A 14 -6.73 -7.31 -3.39
C LEU A 14 -8.22 -7.00 -3.59
N ALA A 15 -9.02 -7.20 -2.55
CA ALA A 15 -10.46 -6.93 -2.60
C ALA A 15 -10.76 -5.47 -2.98
N ARG A 16 -9.94 -4.52 -2.51
CA ARG A 16 -10.10 -3.10 -2.83
C ARG A 16 -9.69 -2.76 -4.25
N LEU A 17 -8.59 -3.33 -4.75
CA LEU A 17 -8.03 -3.09 -6.08
C LEU A 17 -8.89 -3.70 -7.20
N LEU A 18 -9.66 -4.75 -6.91
CA LEU A 18 -10.62 -5.34 -7.83
C LEU A 18 -11.92 -4.52 -8.00
N ARG A 19 -12.16 -3.50 -7.17
CA ARG A 19 -13.39 -2.67 -7.26
C ARG A 19 -13.31 -1.71 -8.46
N PRO A 20 -14.30 -1.72 -9.37
CA PRO A 20 -14.34 -0.76 -10.48
C PRO A 20 -14.51 0.68 -9.96
N ALA A 21 -13.79 1.64 -10.55
CA ALA A 21 -13.90 3.08 -10.28
C ALA A 21 -13.82 3.49 -8.79
N GLY A 22 -13.26 2.63 -7.94
CA GLY A 22 -13.14 2.88 -6.51
C GLY A 22 -12.04 3.89 -6.22
N ASP A 23 -12.16 4.57 -5.08
CA ASP A 23 -11.11 5.47 -4.56
C ASP A 23 -9.91 4.62 -4.09
N TRP A 24 -9.11 4.15 -5.05
CA TRP A 24 -7.91 3.34 -4.82
C TRP A 24 -6.82 4.17 -4.15
N ARG A 25 -6.85 5.50 -4.31
CA ARG A 25 -5.93 6.42 -3.62
C ARG A 25 -6.08 6.24 -2.11
N ARG A 26 -7.31 6.28 -1.61
CA ARG A 26 -7.57 6.03 -0.18
C ARG A 26 -7.14 4.66 0.36
N LEU A 27 -6.79 3.67 -0.46
CA LEU A 27 -6.46 2.32 0.02
C LEU A 27 -5.36 2.32 1.09
N VAL A 28 -4.26 3.06 0.90
CA VAL A 28 -3.16 3.05 1.89
C VAL A 28 -3.61 3.67 3.21
N ARG A 29 -4.42 4.72 3.15
CA ARG A 29 -5.06 5.33 4.31
C ARG A 29 -6.03 4.35 4.99
N ASP A 30 -6.90 3.69 4.23
CA ASP A 30 -7.86 2.72 4.74
C ASP A 30 -7.13 1.55 5.44
N MET A 31 -5.97 1.11 4.91
CA MET A 31 -5.13 0.09 5.55
C MET A 31 -4.52 0.60 6.86
N ALA A 32 -3.93 1.80 6.87
CA ALA A 32 -3.31 2.38 8.05
C ALA A 32 -4.32 2.80 9.14
N GLU A 33 -5.57 3.12 8.78
CA GLU A 33 -6.67 3.33 9.73
C GLU A 33 -7.15 2.00 10.33
N ARG A 34 -7.13 0.92 9.55
CA ARG A 34 -7.56 -0.41 9.99
C ARG A 34 -6.51 -1.14 10.83
N TRP A 35 -5.23 -1.01 10.47
CA TRP A 35 -4.11 -1.60 11.20
C TRP A 35 -3.09 -0.51 11.55
N PRO A 36 -3.39 0.34 12.54
CA PRO A 36 -2.52 1.47 12.89
C PRO A 36 -1.15 1.03 13.40
N ASP A 37 -1.08 -0.11 14.08
CA ASP A 37 0.15 -0.64 14.69
C ASP A 37 1.00 -1.50 13.73
N ALA A 38 0.55 -1.70 12.48
CA ALA A 38 1.29 -2.51 11.51
C ALA A 38 2.59 -1.81 11.09
N ASP A 39 3.62 -2.61 10.78
CA ASP A 39 4.82 -2.09 10.13
C ASP A 39 4.41 -1.52 8.75
N PRO A 40 4.75 -0.26 8.43
CA PRO A 40 4.42 0.31 7.13
C PRO A 40 4.96 -0.49 5.93
N LEU A 41 6.07 -1.22 6.09
CA LEU A 41 6.61 -2.09 5.04
C LEU A 41 5.73 -3.32 4.80
N ASP A 42 5.00 -3.81 5.80
CA ASP A 42 4.03 -4.90 5.61
C ASP A 42 2.90 -4.45 4.68
N HIS A 43 2.47 -3.18 4.76
CA HIS A 43 1.51 -2.61 3.81
C HIS A 43 2.07 -2.48 2.40
N VAL A 44 3.35 -2.11 2.25
CA VAL A 44 4.03 -2.09 0.93
C VAL A 44 4.02 -3.49 0.32
N LEU A 45 4.41 -4.51 1.09
CA LEU A 45 4.45 -5.88 0.60
C LEU A 45 3.06 -6.40 0.25
N ALA A 46 2.05 -6.13 1.09
CA ALA A 46 0.67 -6.50 0.82
C ALA A 46 0.13 -5.92 -0.50
N LEU A 47 0.47 -4.67 -0.83
CA LEU A 47 0.09 -4.04 -2.10
C LEU A 47 0.76 -4.71 -3.31
N ILE A 48 2.03 -5.12 -3.17
CA ILE A 48 2.77 -5.86 -4.20
C ILE A 48 2.15 -7.25 -4.40
N GLU A 49 1.88 -7.97 -3.32
CA GLU A 49 1.25 -9.30 -3.38
C GLU A 49 -0.14 -9.25 -4.00
N ALA A 50 -0.96 -8.26 -3.62
CA ALA A 50 -2.27 -8.05 -4.21
C ALA A 50 -2.19 -7.75 -5.71
N ALA A 51 -1.28 -6.86 -6.14
CA ALA A 51 -1.09 -6.53 -7.54
C ALA A 51 -0.63 -7.76 -8.35
N ALA A 52 0.33 -8.53 -7.82
CA ALA A 52 0.83 -9.75 -8.44
C ALA A 52 -0.26 -10.83 -8.54
N ALA A 53 -1.13 -10.97 -7.54
CA ALA A 53 -2.25 -11.90 -7.56
C ALA A 53 -3.26 -11.54 -8.68
N ILE A 54 -3.59 -10.25 -8.82
CA ILE A 54 -4.43 -9.77 -9.93
C ILE A 54 -3.76 -10.03 -11.28
N GLU A 55 -2.47 -9.71 -11.40
CA GLU A 55 -1.70 -9.91 -12.63
C GLU A 55 -1.72 -11.38 -13.06
N GLN A 56 -1.48 -12.31 -12.14
CA GLN A 56 -1.55 -13.75 -12.39
C GLN A 56 -2.96 -14.19 -12.83
N ALA A 57 -4.01 -13.69 -12.17
CA ALA A 57 -5.39 -14.02 -12.52
C ALA A 57 -5.81 -13.49 -13.91
N HIS A 58 -5.17 -12.41 -14.38
CA HIS A 58 -5.50 -11.72 -15.63
C HIS A 58 -4.50 -11.93 -16.78
N ALA A 59 -3.38 -12.63 -16.55
CA ALA A 59 -2.31 -12.84 -17.53
C ALA A 59 -2.80 -13.40 -18.87
N ALA A 60 -3.83 -14.27 -18.85
CA ALA A 60 -4.39 -14.87 -20.06
C ALA A 60 -5.32 -13.94 -20.88
N ARG A 61 -5.73 -12.80 -20.33
CA ARG A 61 -6.78 -11.95 -20.92
C ARG A 61 -6.26 -10.78 -21.78
N ASN A 62 -4.93 -10.56 -21.87
CA ASN A 62 -4.30 -9.49 -22.65
C ASN A 62 -4.90 -8.08 -22.41
N HIS A 63 -5.55 -7.88 -21.27
CA HIS A 63 -6.12 -6.62 -20.81
C HIS A 63 -5.54 -6.35 -19.44
N GLY A 64 -4.71 -5.30 -19.34
CA GLY A 64 -4.18 -4.86 -18.05
C GLY A 64 -5.33 -4.46 -17.15
N HIS A 65 -5.46 -5.11 -15.99
CA HIS A 65 -6.42 -4.68 -14.98
C HIS A 65 -5.86 -3.42 -14.29
N GLU A 66 -6.63 -2.34 -14.25
CA GLU A 66 -6.20 -1.07 -13.62
C GLU A 66 -5.75 -1.29 -12.17
N GLY A 67 -6.33 -2.27 -11.46
CA GLY A 67 -5.92 -2.67 -10.12
C GLY A 67 -4.45 -3.11 -10.01
N VAL A 68 -3.86 -3.71 -11.05
CA VAL A 68 -2.42 -4.05 -11.07
C VAL A 68 -1.58 -2.78 -11.05
N VAL A 69 -1.88 -1.85 -11.96
CA VAL A 69 -1.16 -0.57 -12.05
C VAL A 69 -1.31 0.23 -10.76
N ASN A 70 -2.52 0.29 -10.21
CA ASN A 70 -2.80 1.01 -8.97
C ASN A 70 -2.09 0.37 -7.78
N GLY A 71 -2.07 -0.95 -7.65
CA GLY A 71 -1.39 -1.66 -6.56
C GLY A 71 0.12 -1.38 -6.55
N TYR A 72 0.80 -1.57 -7.68
CA TYR A 72 2.23 -1.26 -7.78
C TYR A 72 2.52 0.23 -7.59
N ARG A 73 1.64 1.12 -8.09
CA ARG A 73 1.78 2.57 -7.90
C ARG A 73 1.71 2.96 -6.43
N LEU A 74 0.74 2.45 -5.68
CA LEU A 74 0.60 2.74 -4.25
C LEU A 74 1.79 2.20 -3.45
N ALA A 75 2.26 0.98 -3.77
CA ALA A 75 3.46 0.41 -3.14
C ALA A 75 4.70 1.30 -3.36
N ALA A 76 4.89 1.81 -4.58
CA ALA A 76 5.99 2.70 -4.91
C ALA A 76 5.89 4.06 -4.18
N LEU A 77 4.69 4.65 -4.14
CA LEU A 77 4.45 5.93 -3.45
C LEU A 77 4.68 5.82 -1.94
N LEU A 78 4.13 4.78 -1.30
CA LEU A 78 4.34 4.53 0.12
C LEU A 78 5.82 4.28 0.44
N SER A 79 6.51 3.48 -0.37
CA SER A 79 7.96 3.24 -0.21
C SER A 79 8.77 4.53 -0.32
N LEU A 80 8.41 5.42 -1.24
CA LEU A 80 9.09 6.70 -1.41
C LEU A 80 8.86 7.62 -0.19
N ASP A 81 7.62 7.71 0.29
CA ASP A 81 7.31 8.49 1.49
C ASP A 81 8.08 7.97 2.71
N LEU A 82 8.11 6.65 2.94
CA LEU A 82 8.91 6.03 4.01
C LEU A 82 10.41 6.33 3.87
N GLN A 83 10.93 6.29 2.64
CA GLN A 83 12.33 6.62 2.38
C GLN A 83 12.64 8.09 2.63
N VAL A 84 11.73 9.01 2.31
CA VAL A 84 11.85 10.44 2.63
C VAL A 84 11.82 10.65 4.14
N MET A 85 10.88 10.02 4.84
CA MET A 85 10.79 10.08 6.31
C MET A 85 12.09 9.60 6.97
N ALA A 86 12.63 8.47 6.53
CA ALA A 86 13.89 7.94 7.02
C ALA A 86 15.07 8.90 6.80
N ARG A 87 15.12 9.59 5.64
CA ARG A 87 16.16 10.59 5.34
C ARG A 87 16.05 11.86 6.20
N LEU A 88 14.84 12.18 6.66
CA LEU A 88 14.58 13.28 7.59
C LEU A 88 14.82 12.88 9.06
N GLY A 89 15.29 11.66 9.32
CA GLY A 89 15.53 11.15 10.68
C GLY A 89 14.26 10.70 11.40
N MET A 90 13.14 10.59 10.69
CA MET A 90 11.89 10.06 11.24
C MET A 90 11.88 8.54 11.06
N ARG A 91 11.80 7.80 12.17
CA ARG A 91 11.58 6.35 12.13
C ARG A 91 10.10 6.09 12.30
N CYS A 92 9.41 5.72 11.22
CA CYS A 92 8.03 5.25 11.29
C CYS A 92 8.05 3.75 11.54
N LEU A 93 7.66 3.36 12.75
CA LEU A 93 7.54 1.97 13.19
C LEU A 93 6.09 1.48 13.07
N ALA A 94 5.13 2.40 12.96
CA ALA A 94 3.70 2.10 12.87
C ALA A 94 3.03 2.85 11.71
N ALA A 95 2.05 2.22 11.07
CA ALA A 95 1.28 2.80 9.97
C ALA A 95 0.55 4.09 10.37
N SER A 96 0.13 4.24 11.63
CA SER A 96 -0.46 5.48 12.14
C SER A 96 0.50 6.68 12.09
N GLU A 97 1.80 6.46 12.24
CA GLU A 97 2.81 7.52 12.20
C GLU A 97 2.99 8.06 10.78
N VAL A 98 2.79 7.21 9.77
CA VAL A 98 2.78 7.61 8.36
C VAL A 98 1.61 8.56 8.10
N ILE A 99 0.40 8.23 8.58
CA ILE A 99 -0.78 9.10 8.46
C ILE A 99 -0.50 10.45 9.14
N ALA A 100 0.06 10.44 10.36
CA ALA A 100 0.35 11.66 11.10
C ALA A 100 1.34 12.56 10.33
N CYS A 101 2.40 11.98 9.75
CA CYS A 101 3.37 12.71 8.94
C CYS A 101 2.74 13.34 7.69
N TRP A 102 1.83 12.63 7.01
CA TRP A 102 1.12 13.17 5.85
C TRP A 102 0.20 14.34 6.18
N GLN A 103 -0.33 14.40 7.40
CA GLN A 103 -1.17 15.52 7.85
C GLN A 103 -0.34 16.75 8.24
N SER A 104 0.88 16.55 8.74
CA SER A 104 1.76 17.63 9.18
C SER A 104 2.54 18.30 8.05
N ASP A 105 2.78 17.62 6.93
CA ASP A 105 3.64 18.13 5.85
C ASP A 105 3.03 17.94 4.44
N GLY A 106 3.22 18.94 3.58
CA GLY A 106 2.69 18.99 2.22
C GLY A 106 3.59 18.32 1.17
N ASN A 107 4.79 17.90 1.57
CA ASN A 107 5.81 17.34 0.67
C ASN A 107 5.63 15.85 0.33
N PHE A 108 4.67 15.17 0.95
CA PHE A 108 4.41 13.75 0.72
C PHE A 108 3.42 13.53 -0.42
N LEU A 109 3.58 12.44 -1.16
CA LEU A 109 2.78 12.19 -2.36
C LEU A 109 1.35 11.72 -2.04
N ARG A 110 1.05 11.46 -0.76
CA ARG A 110 -0.28 11.12 -0.22
C ARG A 110 -1.04 10.14 -1.12
N PRO A 111 -0.53 8.90 -1.27
CA PRO A 111 -1.24 7.87 -2.01
C PRO A 111 -2.67 7.71 -1.53
#